data_AF-A0A7T8HIM7-F1
#
_entry.id   AF-A0A7T8HIM7-F1
#
_cell.length_a   1.000
_cell.length_b   1.000
_cell.length_c   1.000
_cell.angle_alpha   90.00
_cell.angle_beta   90.00
_cell.angle_gamma   90.00
#
_symmetry.space_group_name_H-M   'P 1'
#
loop_
_entity.id
_entity.type
_entity.pdbx_description
1 polymer ?
#
loop_
_entity_poly.entity_id
_entity_poly.type
_entity_poly.pdbx_seq_one_letter_code
_entity_poly.pdbx_strand_id
1 'polypeptide(L)' 'MEKYCGQRPPSRPTINNHLKSQSSNILSQIKENVQGKDVYISLDETRDIKDRPMTAVLMGSLDGDNPTNPT' A
#
# COMPACT_ATOMS: atom_id res chain seq x y z
N MET A 1 -5.53 -22.92 12.10
CA MET A 1 -6.74 -22.10 11.84
C MET A 1 -8.00 -22.95 11.84
N GLU A 2 -8.16 -23.93 10.96
CA GLU A 2 -9.39 -24.74 10.92
C GLU A 2 -9.63 -25.53 12.22
N LYS A 3 -8.57 -26.14 12.79
CA LYS A 3 -8.60 -26.84 14.08
C LYS A 3 -8.86 -25.95 15.31
N TYR A 4 -8.67 -24.64 15.19
CA TYR A 4 -8.70 -23.69 16.33
C TYR A 4 -9.82 -22.65 16.25
N CYS A 5 -10.25 -22.29 15.04
CA CYS A 5 -11.29 -21.29 14.76
C CYS A 5 -12.48 -21.86 13.98
N GLY A 6 -12.47 -23.14 13.58
CA GLY A 6 -13.54 -23.76 12.80
C GLY A 6 -13.70 -23.21 11.37
N GLN A 7 -12.78 -22.36 10.92
CA GLN A 7 -12.84 -21.71 9.62
C GLN A 7 -11.68 -22.16 8.73
N ARG A 8 -12.01 -22.46 7.46
CA ARG A 8 -11.01 -22.68 6.42
C ARG A 8 -10.37 -21.36 6.04
N PRO A 9 -9.03 -21.25 6.07
CA PRO A 9 -8.37 -20.06 5.55
C PRO A 9 -8.67 -19.92 4.05
N PRO A 10 -8.78 -18.67 3.54
CA PRO A 10 -9.03 -18.44 2.13
C PRO A 10 -7.88 -19.03 1.30
N SER A 11 -8.23 -19.52 0.10
CA SER A 11 -7.24 -20.06 -0.83
C SER A 11 -6.30 -18.95 -1.32
N ARG A 12 -5.09 -19.31 -1.74
CA ARG A 12 -4.14 -18.34 -2.31
C ARG A 12 -4.74 -17.51 -3.47
N PRO A 13 -5.47 -18.10 -4.45
CA PRO A 13 -6.18 -17.32 -5.46
C PRO A 13 -7.19 -16.32 -4.89
N THR A 14 -7.95 -16.72 -3.86
CA THR A 14 -8.91 -15.84 -3.18
C THR A 14 -8.20 -14.64 -2.55
N ILE A 15 -7.09 -14.87 -1.85
CA ILE A 15 -6.29 -13.80 -1.23
C ILE A 15 -5.74 -12.87 -2.32
N ASN A 16 -5.16 -13.41 -3.38
CA ASN A 16 -4.59 -12.60 -4.47
C ASN A 16 -5.65 -11.73 -5.16
N ASN A 17 -6.83 -12.27 -5.43
CA ASN A 17 -7.93 -11.52 -6.04
C ASN A 17 -8.44 -10.42 -5.10
N HIS A 18 -8.55 -10.73 -3.81
CA HIS A 18 -8.93 -9.75 -2.81
C HIS A 18 -7.91 -8.62 -2.70
N LEU A 19 -6.62 -8.95 -2.59
CA LEU A 19 -5.53 -7.97 -2.60
C LEU A 19 -5.57 -7.10 -3.84
N LYS A 20 -5.70 -7.67 -5.03
CA LYS A 20 -5.79 -6.90 -6.28
C LYS A 20 -6.94 -5.89 -6.26
N SER A 21 -8.13 -6.29 -5.79
CA SER A 21 -9.28 -5.41 -5.70
C SER A 21 -9.06 -4.28 -4.68
N GLN A 22 -8.51 -4.60 -3.51
CA GLN A 22 -8.25 -3.59 -2.47
C GLN A 22 -7.13 -2.63 -2.87
N SER A 23 -6.06 -3.13 -3.50
CA SER A 23 -4.97 -2.30 -4.02
C SER A 23 -5.48 -1.27 -5.03
N SER A 24 -6.37 -1.65 -5.96
CA SER A 24 -6.95 -0.69 -6.90
C SER A 24 -7.73 0.43 -6.19
N ASN A 25 -8.52 0.10 -5.17
CA ASN A 25 -9.26 1.11 -4.41
C ASN A 25 -8.34 2.07 -3.66
N ILE A 26 -7.32 1.54 -2.99
CA ILE A 26 -6.32 2.34 -2.26
C ILE A 26 -5.57 3.27 -3.22
N LEU A 27 -5.15 2.77 -4.39
CA LEU A 27 -4.46 3.59 -5.39
C LEU A 27 -5.34 4.72 -5.93
N SER A 28 -6.64 4.47 -6.13
CA SER A 28 -7.59 5.52 -6.51
C SER A 28 -7.70 6.60 -5.44
N GLN A 29 -7.80 6.22 -4.17
CA GLN A 29 -7.84 7.16 -3.04
C GLN A 29 -6.56 7.97 -2.90
N ILE A 30 -5.40 7.32 -3.02
CA ILE A 30 -4.10 8.02 -3.02
C ILE A 30 -4.06 9.04 -4.16
N LYS A 31 -4.47 8.64 -5.37
CA LYS A 31 -4.52 9.53 -6.53
C LYS A 31 -5.41 10.75 -6.26
N GLU A 32 -6.62 10.55 -5.75
CA GLU A 32 -7.51 11.65 -5.37
C GLU A 32 -6.87 12.57 -4.32
N ASN A 33 -6.20 11.99 -3.33
CA ASN A 33 -5.56 12.74 -2.25
C ASN A 33 -4.38 13.60 -2.68
N VAL A 34 -3.67 13.21 -3.75
CA VAL A 34 -2.49 13.95 -4.26
C VAL A 34 -2.78 14.75 -5.52
N GLN A 35 -3.95 14.57 -6.15
CA GLN A 35 -4.28 15.22 -7.41
C GLN A 35 -4.37 16.75 -7.22
N GLY A 36 -3.56 17.48 -7.97
CA GLY A 36 -3.52 18.95 -7.93
C GLY A 36 -2.80 19.53 -6.72
N LYS A 37 -2.12 18.70 -5.91
CA LYS A 37 -1.31 19.11 -4.77
C LYS A 37 0.17 19.05 -5.08
N ASP A 38 0.96 19.82 -4.33
CA ASP A 38 2.39 19.62 -4.30
C ASP A 38 2.71 18.32 -3.56
N VAL A 39 3.64 17.52 -4.08
CA VAL A 39 3.98 16.20 -3.54
C VAL A 39 5.48 16.05 -3.32
N TYR A 40 5.85 15.24 -2.34
CA TYR A 40 7.21 14.72 -2.20
C TYR A 40 7.27 13.29 -2.69
N ILE A 41 8.40 12.93 -3.28
CA ILE A 41 8.72 11.57 -3.71
C ILE A 41 10.11 11.25 -3.18
N SER A 42 10.24 10.13 -2.47
CA SER A 42 11.51 9.56 -2.07
C SER A 42 11.67 8.18 -2.69
N LEU A 43 12.89 7.91 -3.13
CA LEU A 43 13.27 6.70 -3.85
C LEU A 43 14.38 6.03 -3.08
N ASP A 44 14.25 4.72 -2.85
CA ASP A 44 15.30 3.89 -2.27
C ASP A 44 15.55 2.70 -3.20
N GLU A 45 16.80 2.53 -3.62
CA GLU A 45 17.19 1.46 -4.52
C GLU A 45 17.74 0.28 -3.72
N THR A 46 17.20 -0.89 -3.98
CA THR A 46 17.61 -2.15 -3.35
C THR A 46 17.68 -3.27 -4.36
N ARG A 47 18.22 -4.41 -3.95
CA ARG A 47 18.33 -5.62 -4.76
C ARG A 47 17.68 -6.77 -4.02
N ASP A 48 16.94 -7.59 -4.74
CA ASP A 48 16.33 -8.78 -4.14
C ASP A 48 17.34 -9.93 -3.99
N ILE A 49 16.90 -11.04 -3.41
CA ILE A 49 17.73 -12.25 -3.21
C ILE A 49 18.23 -12.89 -4.51
N LYS A 50 17.73 -12.46 -5.67
CA LYS A 50 18.14 -12.91 -7.01
C LYS A 50 18.93 -11.82 -7.76
N ASP A 51 19.41 -10.81 -7.05
CA ASP A 51 20.15 -9.66 -7.59
C ASP A 51 19.36 -8.83 -8.62
N ARG A 52 18.03 -8.85 -8.54
CA ARG A 52 17.18 -8.02 -9.41
C ARG A 52 17.05 -6.62 -8.81
N PRO A 53 17.19 -5.55 -9.60
CA PRO A 53 17.01 -4.19 -9.11
C PRO A 53 15.55 -3.96 -8.70
N MET A 54 15.37 -3.31 -7.55
CA MET A 54 14.09 -2.89 -7.02
C MET A 54 14.20 -1.44 -6.57
N THR A 55 13.15 -0.65 -6.78
CA THR A 55 13.06 0.71 -6.27
C THR A 55 11.82 0.79 -5.38
N ALA A 56 12.03 1.07 -4.09
CA ALA A 56 10.95 1.47 -3.20
C ALA A 56 10.63 2.94 -3.45
N VAL A 57 9.34 3.24 -3.62
CA VAL A 57 8.84 4.60 -3.86
C VAL A 57 7.92 4.97 -2.70
N LEU A 58 8.23 6.05 -2.01
CA LEU A 58 7.36 6.67 -1.02
C LEU A 58 6.93 8.04 -1.53
N MET A 59 5.62 8.26 -1.59
CA MET A 59 5.00 9.50 -2.08
C MET A 59 4.03 10.04 -1.03
N GLY A 60 3.97 11.36 -0.88
CA GLY A 60 3.00 12.03 -0.03
C GLY A 60 2.75 13.48 -0.45
N SER A 61 1.69 14.07 0.09
CA SER A 61 1.36 15.49 -0.10
C SER A 61 2.29 16.37 0.72
N LEU A 62 2.74 17.49 0.15
CA LEU A 62 3.49 18.54 0.84
C LEU A 62 2.58 19.52 1.60
N ASP A 63 1.30 19.56 1.25
CA ASP A 63 0.30 20.45 1.88
C ASP A 63 0.02 20.16 3.36
N GLY A 64 0.66 19.14 3.94
CA GLY A 64 0.55 18.76 5.34
C GLY A 64 -0.85 18.25 5.70
N ASP A 65 -0.94 17.01 6.19
CA ASP A 65 -1.77 16.86 7.37
C ASP A 65 -1.05 17.68 8.44
N ASN A 66 -1.57 18.88 8.72
CA ASN A 66 -1.33 19.49 10.00
C ASN A 66 -1.62 18.38 11.03
N PRO A 67 -0.67 17.97 11.89
CA PRO A 67 -0.99 17.06 12.98
C PRO A 67 -1.81 17.85 14.01
N THR A 68 -3.05 18.21 13.66
CA THR A 68 -4.00 18.86 14.55
C THR A 68 -4.72 17.76 15.33
N ASN A 69 -4.19 17.57 16.54
CA ASN A 69 -4.78 17.05 17.77
C ASN A 69 -5.09 15.54 17.90
N PRO A 70 -4.53 14.90 18.95
CA PRO A 70 -5.22 13.81 19.63
C PRO A 70 -6.37 14.41 20.45
N THR A 71 -7.58 13.88 20.26
CA THR A 71 -8.68 13.93 21.25
C THR A 71 -8.99 12.52 21.70
#